data_AF-A0A238K6C5-F1
#
_entry.id   AF-A0A238K6C5-F1
#
_cell.length_a   1.000
_cell.length_b   1.000
_cell.length_c   1.000
_cell.angle_alpha   90.00
_cell.angle_beta   90.00
_cell.angle_gamma   90.00
#
_symmetry.space_group_name_H-M   'P 1'
#
loop_
_entity.id
_entity.type
_entity.pdbx_description
1 polymer ?
#
loop_
_entity_poly.entity_id
_entity_poly.type
_entity_poly.pdbx_seq_one_letter_code
_entity_poly.pdbx_strand_id
1 'polypeptide(L)'
;MATSLKSIKNRFLLRVSTADGAFHRHLVEPSTKFRTHRFALQEGLVSLLWQTWCTFCRDVVIASARSALTDSGAITSSPYSGNNEKEVAYVARKVARGERVTSIREISGSYLEPTWGDPAKLNSIITGLGSSNSPALLSAFGVSTRIQDLQMCRNTCAHLNGENITIMQRAKVRYNSTRMQHPSDFIFWEDPLTQDFVWRSWIDEMEIIAAFATQ
;
A
#
# COMPACT_ATOMS: atom_id res chain seq x y z
N MET A 1 2.97 -20.93 16.31
CA MET A 1 4.03 -20.92 15.27
C MET A 1 4.19 -19.48 14.80
N ALA A 2 5.41 -18.96 14.71
CA ALA A 2 5.66 -17.58 14.28
C ALA A 2 5.15 -17.35 12.85
N THR A 3 4.51 -16.21 12.59
CA THR A 3 4.08 -15.84 11.24
C THR A 3 5.30 -15.57 10.37
N SER A 4 5.39 -16.22 9.20
CA SER A 4 6.49 -15.98 8.27
C SER A 4 6.24 -14.73 7.43
N LEU A 5 7.17 -13.76 7.47
CA LEU A 5 7.13 -12.58 6.60
C LEU A 5 7.27 -12.97 5.13
N LYS A 6 8.08 -13.99 4.81
CA LYS A 6 8.18 -14.60 3.48
C LYS A 6 6.81 -15.01 2.93
N SER A 7 6.00 -15.64 3.76
CA SER A 7 4.66 -16.09 3.38
C SER A 7 3.74 -14.91 3.08
N ILE A 8 3.80 -13.83 3.87
CA ILE A 8 3.06 -12.58 3.62
C ILE A 8 3.49 -11.97 2.28
N LYS A 9 4.80 -11.84 2.04
CA LYS A 9 5.34 -11.33 0.77
C LYS A 9 4.89 -12.17 -0.42
N ASN A 10 4.99 -13.49 -0.35
CA ASN A 10 4.58 -14.35 -1.47
C ASN A 10 3.09 -14.22 -1.80
N ARG A 11 2.22 -14.12 -0.79
CA ARG A 11 0.78 -13.85 -1.02
C ARG A 11 0.54 -12.47 -1.65
N PHE A 12 1.30 -11.47 -1.20
CA PHE A 12 1.24 -10.13 -1.77
C PHE A 12 1.64 -10.12 -3.25
N LEU A 13 2.80 -10.69 -3.59
CA LEU A 13 3.29 -10.78 -4.97
C LEU A 13 2.32 -11.51 -5.89
N LEU A 14 1.69 -12.59 -5.41
CA LEU A 14 0.66 -13.30 -6.18
C LEU A 14 -0.55 -12.41 -6.49
N ARG A 15 -1.03 -11.64 -5.52
CA ARG A 15 -2.15 -10.71 -5.70
C ARG A 15 -1.81 -9.57 -6.65
N VAL A 16 -0.62 -9.00 -6.52
CA VAL A 16 -0.10 -7.97 -7.44
C VAL A 16 -0.01 -8.52 -8.86
N SER A 17 0.61 -9.69 -9.06
CA SER A 17 0.68 -10.36 -10.37
C SER A 17 -0.70 -10.64 -10.97
N THR A 18 -1.69 -10.97 -10.14
CA THR A 18 -3.08 -11.17 -10.59
C THR A 18 -3.71 -9.87 -11.08
N ALA A 19 -3.52 -8.77 -10.34
CA ALA A 19 -4.00 -7.45 -10.74
C ALA A 19 -3.31 -6.96 -12.02
N ASP A 20 -2.00 -7.18 -12.14
CA ASP A 20 -1.20 -6.82 -13.31
C ASP A 20 -1.64 -7.58 -14.56
N GLY A 21 -1.84 -8.90 -14.44
CA GLY A 21 -2.40 -9.71 -15.53
C GLY A 21 -3.80 -9.27 -15.95
N ALA A 22 -4.63 -8.78 -15.01
CA ALA A 22 -5.94 -8.20 -15.34
C ALA A 22 -5.83 -6.85 -16.07
N PHE A 23 -4.86 -6.01 -15.69
CA PHE A 23 -4.56 -4.76 -16.39
C PHE A 23 -4.19 -5.03 -17.86
N HIS A 24 -3.23 -5.92 -18.11
CA HIS A 24 -2.81 -6.23 -19.49
C HIS A 24 -3.96 -6.82 -20.33
N ARG A 25 -4.66 -7.84 -19.81
CA ARG A 25 -5.74 -8.54 -20.55
C ARG A 25 -6.94 -7.68 -20.90
N HIS A 26 -7.22 -6.63 -20.13
CA HIS A 26 -8.51 -5.93 -20.26
C HIS A 26 -8.38 -4.43 -20.60
N LEU A 27 -7.21 -3.82 -20.34
CA LEU A 27 -7.02 -2.39 -20.53
C LEU A 27 -6.00 -2.04 -21.62
N VAL A 28 -4.96 -2.87 -21.78
CA VAL A 28 -3.98 -2.75 -22.87
C VAL A 28 -4.53 -3.38 -24.15
N GLU A 29 -5.13 -4.56 -24.05
CA GLU A 29 -5.88 -5.21 -25.13
C GLU A 29 -7.37 -4.84 -25.01
N PRO A 30 -7.88 -3.81 -25.72
CA PRO A 30 -9.18 -3.25 -25.41
C PRO A 30 -10.29 -4.20 -25.89
N SER A 31 -11.02 -4.79 -24.96
CA SER A 31 -12.20 -5.61 -25.28
C SER A 31 -13.50 -4.82 -25.32
N THR A 32 -13.53 -3.60 -24.74
CA THR A 32 -14.76 -2.80 -24.58
C THR A 32 -14.72 -1.50 -25.40
N LYS A 33 -15.81 -1.21 -26.12
CA LYS A 33 -15.95 0.01 -26.93
C LYS A 33 -16.44 1.23 -26.12
N PHE A 34 -17.02 1.00 -24.93
CA PHE A 34 -17.65 2.05 -24.13
C PHE A 34 -16.69 2.62 -23.09
N ARG A 35 -16.53 3.96 -23.08
CA ARG A 35 -15.64 4.66 -22.14
C ARG A 35 -15.98 4.42 -20.67
N THR A 36 -17.27 4.37 -20.34
CA THR A 36 -17.74 4.14 -18.96
C THR A 36 -17.35 2.77 -18.42
N HIS A 37 -17.40 1.72 -19.25
CA HIS A 37 -16.96 0.38 -18.86
C HIS A 37 -15.45 0.35 -18.61
N ARG A 38 -14.69 1.04 -19.47
CA ARG A 38 -13.25 1.20 -19.29
C ARG A 38 -12.96 1.92 -17.96
N PHE A 39 -13.60 3.05 -17.67
CA PHE A 39 -13.39 3.78 -16.41
C PHE A 39 -13.72 2.93 -15.18
N ALA A 40 -14.88 2.25 -15.16
CA ALA A 40 -15.26 1.37 -14.05
C ALA A 40 -14.22 0.27 -13.80
N LEU A 41 -13.68 -0.33 -14.86
CA LEU A 41 -12.63 -1.34 -14.75
C LEU A 41 -11.30 -0.75 -14.25
N GLN A 42 -10.88 0.41 -14.78
CA GLN A 42 -9.67 1.09 -14.35
C GLN A 42 -9.75 1.46 -12.85
N GLU A 43 -10.87 2.03 -12.41
CA GLU A 43 -11.11 2.35 -11.00
C GLU A 43 -11.09 1.10 -10.12
N GLY A 44 -11.71 0.01 -10.59
CA GLY A 44 -11.69 -1.28 -9.90
C GLY A 44 -10.27 -1.80 -9.70
N LEU A 45 -9.43 -1.74 -10.73
CA LEU A 45 -8.03 -2.18 -10.67
C LEU A 45 -7.17 -1.29 -9.78
N VAL A 46 -7.32 0.03 -9.87
CA VAL A 46 -6.65 1.00 -8.98
C VAL A 46 -7.01 0.72 -7.52
N SER A 47 -8.30 0.52 -7.23
CA SER A 47 -8.77 0.21 -5.88
C SER A 47 -8.25 -1.15 -5.38
N LEU A 48 -8.26 -2.18 -6.24
CA LEU A 48 -7.72 -3.50 -5.93
C LEU A 48 -6.23 -3.45 -5.58
N LEU A 49 -5.42 -2.75 -6.39
CA LEU A 49 -3.99 -2.62 -6.17
C LEU A 49 -3.71 -1.89 -4.85
N TRP A 50 -4.40 -0.77 -4.61
CA TRP A 50 -4.27 -0.01 -3.36
C TRP A 50 -4.64 -0.84 -2.11
N GLN A 51 -5.73 -1.60 -2.16
CA GLN A 51 -6.14 -2.46 -1.05
C GLN A 51 -5.16 -3.62 -0.83
N THR A 52 -4.61 -4.17 -1.91
CA THR A 52 -3.56 -5.20 -1.87
C THR A 52 -2.32 -4.67 -1.15
N TRP A 53 -1.90 -3.44 -1.48
CA TRP A 53 -0.81 -2.75 -0.81
C TRP A 53 -1.07 -2.49 0.67
N CYS A 54 -2.24 -1.92 1.01
CA CYS A 54 -2.62 -1.67 2.40
C CYS A 54 -2.63 -2.95 3.24
N THR A 55 -3.10 -4.06 2.66
CA THR A 55 -3.13 -5.37 3.33
C THR A 55 -1.72 -5.87 3.60
N PHE A 56 -0.81 -5.77 2.63
CA PHE A 56 0.59 -6.15 2.81
C PHE A 56 1.25 -5.35 3.94
N CYS A 57 1.13 -4.03 3.92
CA CYS A 57 1.70 -3.16 4.94
C CYS A 57 1.18 -3.49 6.34
N ARG A 58 -0.14 -3.69 6.46
CA ARG A 58 -0.79 -4.13 7.69
C ARG A 58 -0.20 -5.45 8.19
N ASP A 59 -0.21 -6.47 7.34
CA ASP A 59 0.17 -7.83 7.72
C ASP A 59 1.64 -7.89 8.13
N VAL A 60 2.55 -7.24 7.40
CA VAL A 60 3.99 -7.23 7.74
C VAL A 60 4.25 -6.52 9.06
N VAL A 61 3.66 -5.33 9.26
CA VAL A 61 3.91 -4.53 10.47
C VAL A 61 3.33 -5.21 11.71
N ILE A 62 2.08 -5.70 11.63
CA ILE A 62 1.46 -6.44 12.74
C ILE A 62 2.22 -7.74 13.02
N ALA A 63 2.59 -8.51 12.00
CA ALA A 63 3.33 -9.76 12.22
C ALA A 63 4.69 -9.47 12.87
N SER A 64 5.41 -8.44 12.43
CA SER A 64 6.69 -8.01 13.02
C SER A 64 6.58 -7.62 14.49
N ALA A 65 5.47 -6.99 14.90
CA ALA A 65 5.21 -6.70 16.31
C ALA A 65 4.83 -7.95 17.13
N ARG A 66 4.48 -9.06 16.48
CA ARG A 66 3.99 -10.30 17.10
C ARG A 66 4.94 -11.49 16.91
N SER A 67 6.23 -11.21 16.90
CA SER A 67 7.30 -12.21 16.79
C SER A 67 7.26 -13.04 15.50
N ALA A 68 7.17 -12.37 14.36
CA ALA A 68 7.33 -12.97 13.04
C ALA A 68 8.74 -13.50 12.78
N LEU A 69 8.81 -14.52 11.91
CA LEU A 69 10.04 -15.03 11.30
C LEU A 69 10.33 -14.23 10.03
N THR A 70 11.46 -13.52 10.00
CA THR A 70 11.94 -12.76 8.84
C THR A 70 12.45 -13.70 7.73
N ASP A 71 12.67 -13.14 6.54
CA ASP A 71 13.28 -13.87 5.42
C ASP A 71 14.72 -14.32 5.73
N SER A 72 15.42 -13.56 6.58
CA SER A 72 16.76 -13.87 7.07
C SER A 72 16.78 -14.96 8.16
N GLY A 73 15.60 -15.42 8.61
CA GLY A 73 15.46 -16.46 9.64
C GLY A 73 15.50 -15.93 11.08
N ALA A 74 15.55 -14.62 11.28
CA ALA A 74 15.48 -14.00 12.59
C ALA A 74 14.03 -13.96 13.11
N ILE A 75 13.84 -14.13 14.42
CA ILE A 75 12.55 -13.88 15.07
C ILE A 75 12.52 -12.44 15.56
N THR A 76 11.53 -11.69 15.11
CA THR A 76 11.30 -10.32 15.57
C THR A 76 10.85 -10.29 17.03
N SER A 77 11.08 -9.18 17.72
CA SER A 77 10.59 -8.96 19.08
C SER A 77 10.00 -7.57 19.20
N SER A 78 9.08 -7.37 20.14
CA SER A 78 8.42 -6.09 20.39
C SER A 78 7.81 -6.11 21.80
N PRO A 79 7.60 -4.94 22.44
CA PRO A 79 6.80 -4.83 23.66
C PRO A 79 5.39 -5.46 23.55
N TYR A 80 4.88 -5.63 22.32
CA TYR A 80 3.54 -6.14 22.04
C TYR A 80 3.52 -7.59 21.52
N SER A 81 4.64 -8.31 21.64
CA SER A 81 4.77 -9.69 21.14
C SER A 81 3.76 -10.67 21.74
N GLY A 82 3.36 -10.48 23.00
CA GLY A 82 2.34 -11.28 23.67
C GLY A 82 0.90 -10.88 23.36
N ASN A 83 0.68 -9.77 22.65
CA ASN A 83 -0.66 -9.27 22.33
C ASN A 83 -1.26 -9.97 21.11
N ASN A 84 -2.59 -10.02 21.11
CA ASN A 84 -3.32 -10.50 19.94
C ASN A 84 -3.35 -9.44 18.82
N GLU A 85 -3.75 -9.85 17.63
CA GLU A 85 -3.75 -8.97 16.45
C GLU A 85 -4.58 -7.70 16.63
N LYS A 86 -5.77 -7.81 17.24
CA LYS A 86 -6.68 -6.68 17.44
C LYS A 86 -6.14 -5.69 18.47
N GLU A 87 -5.40 -6.18 19.46
CA GLU A 87 -4.72 -5.34 20.45
C GLU A 87 -3.57 -4.56 19.82
N VAL A 88 -2.75 -5.22 18.99
CA VAL A 88 -1.68 -4.54 18.22
C VAL A 88 -2.27 -3.52 17.24
N ALA A 89 -3.37 -3.86 16.56
CA ALA A 89 -4.08 -2.94 15.67
C ALA A 89 -4.66 -1.73 16.43
N TYR A 90 -5.12 -1.90 17.67
CA TYR A 90 -5.55 -0.79 18.53
C TYR A 90 -4.38 0.14 18.85
N VAL A 91 -3.22 -0.40 19.22
CA VAL A 91 -2.01 0.37 19.47
C VAL A 91 -1.60 1.14 18.21
N ALA A 92 -1.57 0.47 17.06
CA ALA A 92 -1.28 1.08 15.76
C ALA A 92 -2.22 2.26 15.48
N ARG A 93 -3.53 2.11 15.73
CA ARG A 93 -4.51 3.21 15.59
C ARG A 93 -4.18 4.40 16.49
N LYS A 94 -3.82 4.16 17.76
CA LYS A 94 -3.47 5.22 18.71
C LYS A 94 -2.24 6.00 18.25
N VAL A 95 -1.16 5.30 17.93
CA VAL A 95 0.10 5.95 17.53
C VAL A 95 -0.01 6.64 16.18
N ALA A 96 -0.79 6.11 15.24
CA ALA A 96 -1.08 6.77 13.95
C ALA A 96 -1.83 8.10 14.09
N ARG A 97 -2.49 8.33 15.24
CA ARG A 97 -3.18 9.58 15.59
C ARG A 97 -2.34 10.49 16.49
N GLY A 98 -1.10 10.11 16.81
CA GLY A 98 -0.26 10.82 17.77
C GLY A 98 -0.74 10.70 19.22
N GLU A 99 -1.60 9.72 19.53
CA GLU A 99 -2.13 9.52 20.88
C GLU A 99 -1.20 8.64 21.72
N ARG A 100 -1.03 8.97 23.01
CA ARG A 100 -0.29 8.13 23.96
C ARG A 100 -1.05 6.83 24.24
N VAL A 101 -0.32 5.72 24.25
CA VAL A 101 -0.86 4.39 24.62
C VAL A 101 -0.83 4.26 26.14
N THR A 102 -1.98 4.42 26.78
CA THR A 102 -2.14 4.29 28.26
C THR A 102 -2.77 2.98 28.69
N SER A 103 -3.52 2.33 27.79
CA SER A 103 -4.09 1.00 27.97
C SER A 103 -4.18 0.30 26.62
N ILE A 104 -4.13 -1.03 26.63
CA ILE A 104 -4.28 -1.86 25.44
C ILE A 104 -5.67 -2.51 25.50
N ARG A 105 -6.38 -2.48 24.37
CA ARG A 105 -7.71 -3.08 24.20
C ARG A 105 -7.80 -3.65 22.79
N GLU A 106 -8.72 -4.57 22.57
CA GLU A 106 -9.04 -4.97 21.19
C GLU A 106 -9.69 -3.82 20.41
N ILE A 107 -9.28 -3.65 19.15
CA ILE A 107 -10.01 -2.79 18.23
C ILE A 107 -11.36 -3.44 17.87
N SER A 108 -12.44 -2.64 17.91
CA SER A 108 -13.81 -3.12 17.69
C SER A 108 -14.10 -3.54 16.23
N GLY A 109 -13.22 -3.19 15.28
CA GLY A 109 -13.34 -3.60 13.90
C GLY A 109 -12.25 -2.98 13.01
N SER A 110 -12.01 -3.61 11.86
CA SER A 110 -10.99 -3.19 10.89
C SER A 110 -11.25 -1.81 10.29
N TYR A 111 -12.51 -1.36 10.22
CA TYR A 111 -12.87 -0.01 9.76
C TYR A 111 -12.35 1.11 10.68
N LEU A 112 -11.91 0.78 11.90
CA LEU A 112 -11.29 1.73 12.84
C LEU A 112 -9.76 1.74 12.74
N GLU A 113 -9.17 0.83 11.98
CA GLU A 113 -7.71 0.75 11.81
C GLU A 113 -7.17 1.97 11.03
N PRO A 114 -5.88 2.29 11.18
CA PRO A 114 -5.26 3.34 10.39
C PRO A 114 -5.21 2.99 8.89
N THR A 115 -4.93 3.98 8.06
CA THR A 115 -4.67 3.76 6.63
C THR A 115 -3.28 3.12 6.45
N TRP A 116 -3.22 1.80 6.36
CA TRP A 116 -1.96 1.05 6.35
C TRP A 116 -1.05 1.28 5.14
N GLY A 117 -1.52 1.88 4.05
CA GLY A 117 -0.67 2.22 2.90
C GLY A 117 -0.08 3.64 2.92
N ASP A 118 -0.40 4.45 3.94
CA ASP A 118 0.04 5.85 4.07
C ASP A 118 1.43 5.90 4.75
N PRO A 119 2.49 6.38 4.06
CA PRO A 119 3.85 6.35 4.60
C PRO A 119 4.03 7.13 5.91
N ALA A 120 3.33 8.27 6.07
CA ALA A 120 3.44 9.08 7.27
C ALA A 120 2.83 8.35 8.48
N LYS A 121 1.69 7.69 8.28
CA LYS A 121 1.07 6.86 9.32
C LYS A 121 1.91 5.63 9.61
N LEU A 122 2.44 4.95 8.59
CA LEU A 122 3.29 3.77 8.75
C LEU A 122 4.53 4.07 9.59
N ASN A 123 5.25 5.17 9.32
CA ASN A 123 6.43 5.53 10.11
C ASN A 123 6.12 5.72 11.59
N SER A 124 4.99 6.37 11.89
CA SER A 124 4.51 6.56 13.26
C SER A 124 4.14 5.22 13.93
N ILE A 125 3.49 4.33 13.18
CA ILE A 125 3.11 2.99 13.66
C ILE A 125 4.33 2.12 13.93
N ILE A 126 5.25 2.01 12.98
CA ILE A 126 6.46 1.19 13.11
C ILE A 126 7.28 1.64 14.32
N THR A 127 7.50 2.94 14.44
CA THR A 127 8.20 3.53 15.60
C THR A 127 7.48 3.23 16.92
N GLY A 128 6.14 3.38 16.93
CA GLY A 128 5.34 3.17 18.13
C GLY A 128 5.20 1.70 18.57
N LEU A 129 5.23 0.76 17.62
CA LEU A 129 5.21 -0.68 17.89
C LEU A 129 6.59 -1.21 18.30
N GLY A 130 7.67 -0.56 17.86
CA GLY A 130 9.03 -0.80 18.34
C GLY A 130 9.47 -2.25 18.13
N SER A 131 9.20 -2.83 16.96
CA SER A 131 9.71 -4.16 16.63
C SER A 131 11.22 -4.13 16.39
N SER A 132 11.92 -5.22 16.66
CA SER A 132 13.39 -5.30 16.49
C SER A 132 13.85 -5.06 15.04
N ASN A 133 13.01 -5.33 14.05
CA ASN A 133 13.24 -5.04 12.64
C ASN A 133 12.72 -3.66 12.19
N SER A 134 12.31 -2.77 13.10
CA SER A 134 11.84 -1.42 12.77
C SER A 134 12.78 -0.63 11.84
N PRO A 135 14.12 -0.68 11.98
CA PRO A 135 15.02 0.00 11.04
C PRO A 135 14.85 -0.47 9.59
N ALA A 136 14.68 -1.77 9.37
CA ALA A 136 14.44 -2.34 8.05
C ALA A 136 13.08 -1.89 7.48
N LEU A 137 12.03 -1.93 8.32
CA LEU A 137 10.69 -1.47 7.93
C LEU A 137 10.67 0.02 7.57
N LEU A 138 11.28 0.89 8.40
CA LEU A 138 11.34 2.33 8.15
C LEU A 138 12.13 2.65 6.87
N SER A 139 13.25 1.97 6.64
CA SER A 139 14.03 2.10 5.41
C SER A 139 13.21 1.69 4.19
N ALA A 140 12.54 0.53 4.27
CA ALA A 140 11.73 -0.02 3.18
C ALA A 140 10.55 0.89 2.84
N PHE A 141 9.76 1.32 3.83
CA PHE A 141 8.58 2.16 3.57
C PHE A 141 8.92 3.63 3.29
N GLY A 142 10.13 4.09 3.62
CA GLY A 142 10.58 5.46 3.40
C GLY A 142 10.74 5.87 1.93
N VAL A 143 10.85 4.90 1.00
CA VAL A 143 11.07 5.16 -0.43
C VAL A 143 9.79 5.16 -1.29
N SER A 144 8.61 5.23 -0.67
CA SER A 144 7.30 5.04 -1.32
C SER A 144 6.75 6.30 -2.02
N THR A 145 7.46 6.79 -3.04
CA THR A 145 7.08 8.02 -3.76
C THR A 145 6.00 7.77 -4.82
N ARG A 146 6.08 6.67 -5.57
CA ARG A 146 5.13 6.34 -6.64
C ARG A 146 3.82 5.82 -6.05
N ILE A 147 3.87 5.09 -4.94
CA ILE A 147 2.70 4.58 -4.23
C ILE A 147 1.82 5.70 -3.67
N GLN A 148 2.39 6.87 -3.34
CA GLN A 148 1.59 8.05 -2.99
C GLN A 148 0.73 8.53 -4.17
N ASP A 149 1.23 8.39 -5.40
CA ASP A 149 0.48 8.71 -6.62
C ASP A 149 -0.66 7.71 -6.87
N LEU A 150 -0.47 6.43 -6.52
CA LEU A 150 -1.56 5.46 -6.50
C LEU A 150 -2.66 5.85 -5.49
N GLN A 151 -2.27 6.23 -4.26
CA GLN A 151 -3.22 6.69 -3.24
C GLN A 151 -4.01 7.91 -3.73
N MET A 152 -3.31 8.88 -4.33
CA MET A 152 -3.89 10.08 -4.92
C MET A 152 -4.88 9.75 -6.04
N CYS A 153 -4.50 8.87 -6.97
CA CYS A 153 -5.37 8.41 -8.06
C CYS A 153 -6.64 7.77 -7.49
N ARG A 154 -6.49 6.81 -6.59
CA ARG A 154 -7.60 6.08 -5.95
C ARG A 154 -8.56 7.03 -5.23
N ASN A 155 -8.03 7.97 -4.45
CA ASN A 155 -8.86 8.93 -3.71
C ASN A 155 -9.59 9.89 -4.64
N THR A 156 -8.96 10.30 -5.74
CA THR A 156 -9.60 11.17 -6.74
C THR A 156 -10.73 10.44 -7.47
N CYS A 157 -10.57 9.15 -7.78
CA CYS A 157 -11.66 8.32 -8.33
C CYS A 157 -12.84 8.22 -7.34
N ALA A 158 -12.56 7.94 -6.06
CA ALA A 158 -13.60 7.74 -5.04
C ALA A 158 -14.32 9.04 -4.64
N HIS A 159 -13.65 10.19 -4.74
CA HIS A 159 -14.16 11.50 -4.34
C HIS A 159 -13.93 12.52 -5.46
N LEU A 160 -14.64 12.32 -6.58
CA LEU A 160 -14.47 13.15 -7.77
C LEU A 160 -14.94 14.59 -7.52
N ASN A 161 -13.98 15.50 -7.32
CA ASN A 161 -14.22 16.93 -7.13
C ASN A 161 -13.03 17.76 -7.68
N GLY A 162 -13.24 19.07 -7.83
CA GLY A 162 -12.24 19.97 -8.42
C GLY A 162 -10.92 20.06 -7.64
N GLU A 163 -10.97 19.92 -6.31
CA GLU A 163 -9.78 19.97 -5.45
C GLU A 163 -8.88 18.75 -5.69
N ASN A 164 -9.46 17.54 -5.66
CA ASN A 164 -8.74 16.30 -5.90
C ASN A 164 -8.18 16.24 -7.34
N ILE A 165 -8.95 16.72 -8.33
CA ILE A 165 -8.47 16.85 -9.71
C ILE A 165 -7.27 17.79 -9.78
N THR A 166 -7.30 18.92 -9.06
CA THR A 166 -6.18 19.88 -9.03
C THR A 166 -4.92 19.26 -8.42
N ILE A 167 -5.07 18.50 -7.33
CA ILE A 167 -3.95 17.77 -6.70
C ILE A 167 -3.32 16.81 -7.71
N MET A 168 -4.15 16.03 -8.41
CA MET A 168 -3.70 15.07 -9.41
C MET A 168 -3.05 15.74 -10.63
N GLN A 169 -3.53 16.91 -11.06
CA GLN A 169 -2.90 17.69 -12.13
C GLN A 169 -1.47 18.13 -11.78
N ARG A 170 -1.13 18.33 -10.50
CA ARG A 170 0.25 18.61 -10.08
C ARG A 170 1.18 17.44 -10.33
N ALA A 171 0.67 16.20 -10.38
CA ALA A 171 1.47 15.03 -10.70
C ALA A 171 1.96 15.03 -12.16
N LYS A 172 1.30 15.78 -13.06
CA LYS A 172 1.65 15.82 -14.49
C LYS A 172 3.10 16.20 -14.77
N VAL A 173 3.72 17.00 -13.90
CA VAL A 173 5.12 17.41 -14.06
C VAL A 173 6.12 16.25 -13.92
N ARG A 174 5.68 15.11 -13.33
CA ARG A 174 6.51 13.92 -13.12
C ARG A 174 6.37 12.87 -14.23
N TYR A 175 5.42 13.06 -15.16
CA TYR A 175 4.98 12.01 -16.08
C TYR A 175 4.77 12.53 -17.51
N ASN A 176 4.82 11.60 -18.47
CA ASN A 176 4.51 11.82 -19.88
C ASN A 176 3.09 11.36 -20.20
N SER A 177 2.61 11.68 -21.41
CA SER A 177 1.31 11.21 -21.93
C SER A 177 0.10 11.57 -21.03
N THR A 178 0.12 12.76 -20.42
CA THR A 178 -0.74 13.14 -19.29
C THR A 178 -2.13 13.69 -19.63
N ARG A 179 -2.66 13.34 -20.81
CA ARG A 179 -4.04 13.69 -21.17
C ARG A 179 -4.99 12.86 -20.30
N MET A 180 -5.96 13.52 -19.68
CA MET A 180 -6.85 12.90 -18.71
C MET A 180 -8.30 13.27 -19.01
N GLN A 181 -9.15 12.26 -19.20
CA GLN A 181 -10.61 12.43 -19.28
C GLN A 181 -11.26 12.00 -17.97
N HIS A 182 -10.66 11.03 -17.29
CA HIS A 182 -11.07 10.53 -15.98
C HIS A 182 -9.82 10.33 -15.10
N PRO A 183 -9.88 10.50 -13.76
CA PRO A 183 -8.74 10.26 -12.88
C PRO A 183 -8.07 8.90 -13.06
N SER A 184 -8.86 7.87 -13.36
CA SER A 184 -8.32 6.53 -13.58
C SER A 184 -7.47 6.40 -14.85
N ASP A 185 -7.43 7.41 -15.73
CA ASP A 185 -6.50 7.45 -16.86
C ASP A 185 -5.02 7.61 -16.42
N PHE A 186 -4.75 7.97 -15.16
CA PHE A 186 -3.38 8.06 -14.61
C PHE A 186 -2.59 6.78 -14.87
N ILE A 187 -3.25 5.63 -14.79
CA ILE A 187 -2.59 4.33 -14.94
C ILE A 187 -1.93 4.16 -16.31
N PHE A 188 -2.28 4.96 -17.33
CA PHE A 188 -1.67 4.96 -18.67
C PHE A 188 -0.71 6.12 -18.91
N TRP A 189 -0.51 7.01 -17.92
CA TRP A 189 0.59 7.97 -18.03
C TRP A 189 1.90 7.19 -18.02
N GLU A 190 2.96 7.82 -18.52
CA GLU A 190 4.25 7.16 -18.67
C GLU A 190 5.26 7.74 -17.68
N ASP A 191 5.98 6.88 -16.96
CA ASP A 191 7.11 7.29 -16.15
C ASP A 191 8.31 7.56 -17.09
N PRO A 192 8.86 8.78 -17.11
CA PRO A 192 9.96 9.14 -18.02
C PRO A 192 11.24 8.33 -17.78
N LEU A 193 11.41 7.74 -16.58
CA LEU A 193 12.60 6.95 -16.25
C LEU A 193 12.48 5.51 -16.76
N THR A 194 11.30 4.89 -16.62
CA THR A 194 11.11 3.49 -17.02
C THR A 194 10.58 3.36 -18.45
N GLN A 195 10.03 4.44 -19.01
CA GLN A 195 9.32 4.44 -20.29
C GLN A 195 8.14 3.46 -20.34
N ASP A 196 7.58 3.14 -19.17
CA ASP A 196 6.42 2.27 -19.02
C ASP A 196 5.27 3.03 -18.35
N PHE A 197 4.10 2.41 -18.33
CA PHE A 197 2.95 2.94 -17.64
C PHE A 197 3.22 3.13 -16.14
N VAL A 198 2.68 4.21 -15.60
CA VAL A 198 2.70 4.50 -14.15
C VAL A 198 2.16 3.35 -13.32
N TRP A 199 1.19 2.61 -13.87
CA TRP A 199 0.72 1.34 -13.30
C TRP A 199 1.86 0.38 -12.94
N ARG A 200 2.80 0.16 -13.87
CA ARG A 200 3.94 -0.73 -13.67
C ARG A 200 4.92 -0.14 -12.66
N SER A 201 5.17 1.16 -12.71
CA SER A 201 6.04 1.84 -11.74
C SER A 201 5.54 1.70 -10.30
N TRP A 202 4.22 1.70 -10.07
CA TRP A 202 3.66 1.41 -8.75
C TRP A 202 3.97 -0.02 -8.29
N ILE A 203 3.83 -0.98 -9.19
CA ILE A 203 4.09 -2.39 -8.92
C ILE A 203 5.58 -2.63 -8.64
N ASP A 204 6.47 -2.07 -9.44
CA ASP A 204 7.92 -2.21 -9.23
C ASP A 204 8.35 -1.66 -7.87
N GLU A 205 7.86 -0.46 -7.49
CA GLU A 205 8.16 0.13 -6.18
C GLU A 205 7.61 -0.75 -5.05
N MET A 206 6.39 -1.28 -5.20
CA MET A 206 5.78 -2.22 -4.26
C MET A 206 6.59 -3.51 -4.07
N GLU A 207 7.09 -4.11 -5.15
CA GLU A 207 7.90 -5.34 -5.12
C GLU A 207 9.24 -5.09 -4.43
N ILE A 208 9.90 -3.97 -4.72
CA ILE A 208 11.14 -3.54 -4.09
C ILE A 208 10.92 -3.37 -2.59
N ILE A 209 9.92 -2.58 -2.17
CA ILE A 209 9.63 -2.35 -0.76
C ILE A 209 9.31 -3.68 -0.06
N ALA A 210 8.54 -4.56 -0.70
CA ALA A 210 8.21 -5.84 -0.11
C ALA A 210 9.42 -6.74 0.12
N ALA A 211 10.44 -6.68 -0.74
CA ALA A 211 11.69 -7.41 -0.55
C ALA A 211 12.51 -6.92 0.65
N PHE A 212 12.53 -5.61 0.89
CA PHE A 212 13.24 -4.99 2.02
C PHE A 212 12.46 -5.09 3.34
N ALA A 213 11.14 -4.97 3.31
CA ALA A 213 10.29 -4.96 4.50
C ALA A 213 10.19 -6.34 5.19
N THR A 214 10.61 -7.42 4.52
CA THR A 214 10.59 -8.78 5.10
C THR A 214 11.93 -9.27 5.65
N GLN A 215 12.97 -8.43 5.63
CA GLN A 215 14.30 -8.78 6.14
C GLN A 215 14.39 -8.82 7.67
#